data_AF-A0A2D9Q7M8-F1
#
_entry.id   AF-A0A2D9Q7M8-F1
#
_cell.length_a   1.000
_cell.length_b   1.000
_cell.length_c   1.000
_cell.angle_alpha   90.00
_cell.angle_beta   90.00
_cell.angle_gamma   90.00
#
_symmetry.space_group_name_H-M   'P 1'
#
loop_
_entity.id
_entity.type
_entity.pdbx_description
1 polymer ?
#
loop_
_entity_poly.entity_id
_entity_poly.type
_entity_poly.pdbx_seq_one_letter_code
_entity_poly.pdbx_strand_id
1 'polypeptide(L)'
;MYIVHSCNDFIKLALINAIIMKKVLKCSILLVAVFAVASCTSPQTNTSKSTRQLTTPKPVVKEYKGTIIHSDVEGDCEYVILLDGKRSVMLDPINLQGNFKQHGTKIWFTFRSMKMPNRCEKANPISITDIRTRTK
;
A
#
# COMPACT_ATOMS: atom_id res chain seq x y z
N MET A 1 17.89 9.25 51.66
CA MET A 1 17.18 7.95 51.63
C MET A 1 16.23 7.92 50.43
N TYR A 2 16.75 7.71 49.20
CA TYR A 2 15.95 7.72 47.96
C TYR A 2 16.42 6.69 46.92
N ILE A 3 17.16 5.65 47.32
CA ILE A 3 17.71 4.65 46.37
C ILE A 3 16.87 3.36 46.32
N VAL A 4 15.97 3.13 47.29
CA VAL A 4 15.29 1.83 47.42
C VAL A 4 13.99 1.70 46.62
N HIS A 5 13.44 2.79 46.07
CA HIS A 5 12.14 2.74 45.36
C HIS A 5 12.25 2.41 43.87
N SER A 6 13.43 2.59 43.24
CA SER A 6 13.56 2.48 41.78
C SER A 6 13.77 1.03 41.28
N CYS A 7 14.03 0.08 42.18
CA CYS A 7 14.33 -1.31 41.80
C CYS A 7 13.06 -2.19 41.68
N ASN A 8 11.98 -1.83 42.39
CA ASN A 8 10.77 -2.66 42.44
C ASN A 8 9.90 -2.54 41.16
N ASP A 9 9.97 -1.41 40.45
CA ASP A 9 9.21 -1.19 39.22
C ASP A 9 9.88 -1.84 37.98
N PHE A 10 11.21 -1.93 37.96
CA PHE A 10 11.94 -2.58 36.87
C PHE A 10 11.71 -4.10 36.86
N ILE A 11 11.62 -4.72 38.05
CA ILE A 11 11.35 -6.17 38.20
C ILE A 11 9.92 -6.51 37.75
N LYS A 12 8.94 -5.64 38.05
CA LYS A 12 7.54 -5.84 37.61
C LYS A 12 7.40 -5.79 36.09
N LEU A 13 8.13 -4.90 35.41
CA LEU A 13 8.06 -4.76 33.95
C LEU A 13 8.66 -5.97 33.21
N ALA A 14 9.73 -6.58 33.75
CA ALA A 14 10.34 -7.77 33.19
C ALA A 14 9.47 -9.04 33.33
N LEU A 15 8.77 -9.17 34.47
CA LEU A 15 7.85 -10.31 34.71
C LEU A 15 6.62 -10.27 33.80
N ILE A 16 6.06 -9.09 33.53
CA ILE A 16 4.90 -8.93 32.64
C ILE A 16 5.23 -9.37 31.21
N ASN A 17 6.39 -8.97 30.67
CA ASN A 17 6.82 -9.35 29.32
C ASN A 17 7.10 -10.86 29.18
N ALA A 18 7.64 -11.50 30.22
CA ALA A 18 7.86 -12.95 30.23
C ALA A 18 6.56 -13.78 30.32
N ILE A 19 5.51 -13.25 30.97
CA ILE A 19 4.17 -13.87 31.02
C ILE A 19 3.47 -13.76 29.65
N ILE A 20 3.63 -12.63 28.96
CA ILE A 20 3.02 -12.40 27.64
C ILE A 20 3.61 -13.37 26.59
N MET A 21 4.92 -13.63 26.61
CA MET A 21 5.56 -14.58 25.68
C MET A 21 5.15 -16.05 25.87
N LYS A 22 4.69 -16.46 27.07
CA LYS A 22 4.21 -17.84 27.31
C LYS A 22 2.78 -18.09 26.80
N LYS A 23 1.98 -17.04 26.60
CA LYS A 23 0.58 -17.14 26.13
C LYS A 23 0.43 -17.22 24.61
N VAL A 24 1.41 -16.75 23.83
CA VAL A 24 1.40 -16.83 22.35
C VAL A 24 1.93 -18.15 21.78
N LEU A 25 2.44 -19.06 22.63
CA LEU A 25 3.04 -20.34 22.20
C LEU A 25 2.06 -21.53 22.19
N LYS A 26 0.76 -21.33 22.47
CA LYS A 26 -0.23 -22.43 22.58
C LYS A 26 -1.53 -22.24 21.79
N CYS A 27 -1.49 -21.54 20.66
CA CYS A 27 -2.63 -21.43 19.73
C CYS A 27 -2.35 -21.96 18.31
N SER A 28 -1.40 -22.89 18.14
CA SER A 28 -0.99 -23.40 16.82
C SER A 28 -1.31 -24.89 16.58
N ILE A 29 -2.48 -25.39 17.00
CA ILE A 29 -2.95 -26.73 16.58
C ILE A 29 -4.48 -26.76 16.49
N LEU A 30 -5.05 -26.31 15.37
CA LEU A 30 -6.30 -26.89 14.81
C LEU A 30 -6.60 -26.25 13.44
N LEU A 31 -6.50 -27.04 12.36
CA LEU A 31 -7.32 -27.01 11.12
C LEU A 31 -6.56 -27.70 9.98
N VAL A 32 -6.44 -29.03 10.09
CA VAL A 32 -6.29 -29.89 8.91
C VAL A 32 -7.69 -30.34 8.54
N ALA A 33 -8.27 -29.75 7.51
CA ALA A 33 -9.53 -30.18 6.92
C ALA A 33 -9.44 -30.02 5.39
N VAL A 34 -9.06 -31.13 4.77
CA VAL A 34 -9.40 -31.61 3.42
C VAL A 34 -10.39 -30.75 2.64
N PHE A 35 -9.98 -30.28 1.47
CA PHE A 35 -10.86 -30.17 0.30
C PHE A 35 -10.08 -30.54 -0.96
N ALA A 36 -10.30 -31.76 -1.44
CA ALA A 36 -10.03 -32.17 -2.81
C ALA A 36 -11.29 -31.88 -3.63
N VAL A 37 -11.15 -31.29 -4.82
CA VAL A 37 -11.79 -31.78 -6.07
C VAL A 37 -11.26 -31.03 -7.29
N ALA A 38 -10.83 -31.83 -8.27
CA ALA A 38 -10.91 -31.66 -9.72
C ALA A 38 -10.78 -30.27 -10.35
N SER A 39 -9.76 -30.09 -11.19
CA SER A 39 -9.91 -29.21 -12.35
C SER A 39 -9.42 -29.89 -13.62
N CYS A 40 -10.35 -29.91 -14.56
CA CYS A 40 -10.36 -30.63 -15.82
C CYS A 40 -9.29 -30.14 -16.78
N THR A 41 -8.78 -31.10 -17.55
CA THR A 41 -8.09 -30.92 -18.83
C THR A 41 -8.97 -30.12 -19.80
N SER A 42 -8.41 -29.08 -20.43
CA SER A 42 -9.00 -28.46 -21.62
C SER A 42 -7.94 -28.35 -22.73
N PRO A 43 -8.25 -28.75 -23.97
CA PRO A 43 -7.27 -28.93 -25.04
C PRO A 43 -6.68 -27.63 -25.59
N GLN A 44 -5.38 -27.68 -25.90
CA GLN A 44 -4.72 -26.70 -26.76
C GLN A 44 -5.26 -26.84 -28.18
N THR A 45 -5.87 -25.77 -28.70
CA THR A 45 -6.10 -25.59 -30.14
C THR A 45 -5.15 -24.51 -30.64
N ASN A 46 -4.18 -24.94 -31.44
CA ASN A 46 -3.44 -24.08 -32.35
C ASN A 46 -4.39 -23.63 -33.47
N THR A 47 -4.35 -22.35 -33.86
CA THR A 47 -4.27 -21.88 -35.27
C THR A 47 -4.73 -20.42 -35.45
N SER A 48 -3.82 -19.66 -36.04
CA SER A 48 -3.93 -18.52 -36.97
C SER A 48 -4.59 -17.18 -36.59
N LYS A 49 -3.76 -16.16 -36.83
CA LYS A 49 -4.04 -14.74 -37.05
C LYS A 49 -5.41 -14.45 -37.68
N SER A 50 -6.19 -13.60 -37.01
CA SER A 50 -7.15 -12.72 -37.66
C SER A 50 -7.22 -11.42 -36.86
N THR A 51 -6.73 -10.34 -37.47
CA THR A 51 -6.85 -8.97 -36.99
C THR A 51 -8.33 -8.60 -36.96
N ARG A 52 -8.97 -8.77 -35.80
CA ARG A 52 -10.25 -8.17 -35.49
C ARG A 52 -9.95 -7.04 -34.51
N GLN A 53 -10.06 -5.80 -34.97
CA GLN A 53 -10.19 -4.65 -34.07
C GLN A 53 -11.43 -4.89 -33.21
N LEU A 54 -11.19 -5.45 -32.03
CA LEU A 54 -12.16 -5.49 -30.96
C LEU A 54 -12.23 -4.06 -30.45
N THR A 55 -13.31 -3.36 -30.74
CA THR A 55 -13.67 -2.13 -30.04
C THR A 55 -14.07 -2.56 -28.63
N THR A 56 -13.07 -2.90 -27.82
CA THR A 56 -13.24 -3.20 -26.41
C THR A 56 -13.84 -1.95 -25.77
N PRO A 57 -14.98 -2.04 -25.06
CA PRO A 57 -15.46 -0.90 -24.29
C PRO A 57 -14.31 -0.40 -23.41
N LYS A 58 -13.92 0.88 -23.59
CA LYS A 58 -12.84 1.49 -22.80
C LYS A 58 -13.16 1.22 -21.34
N PRO A 59 -12.26 0.58 -20.57
CA PRO A 59 -12.50 0.37 -19.15
C PRO A 59 -12.76 1.74 -18.53
N VAL A 60 -13.82 1.86 -17.73
CA VAL A 60 -14.14 3.09 -17.00
C VAL A 60 -12.93 3.37 -16.10
N VAL A 61 -12.10 4.32 -16.50
CA VAL A 61 -10.89 4.68 -15.76
C VAL A 61 -11.33 5.51 -14.56
N LYS A 62 -11.25 4.92 -13.37
CA LYS A 62 -11.57 5.62 -12.13
C LYS A 62 -10.55 6.74 -11.90
N GLU A 63 -11.05 7.97 -11.88
CA GLU A 63 -10.25 9.16 -11.59
C GLU A 63 -10.29 9.51 -10.10
N TYR A 64 -9.16 9.99 -9.59
CA TYR A 64 -8.96 10.32 -8.20
C TYR A 64 -8.62 11.81 -8.04
N LYS A 65 -9.01 12.37 -6.89
CA LYS A 65 -8.66 13.72 -6.44
C LYS A 65 -7.55 13.62 -5.40
N GLY A 66 -6.52 14.43 -5.53
CA GLY A 66 -5.47 14.47 -4.52
C GLY A 66 -4.76 15.80 -4.45
N THR A 67 -3.89 15.90 -3.44
CA THR A 67 -3.01 17.05 -3.22
C THR A 67 -1.56 16.55 -3.11
N ILE A 68 -0.65 17.16 -3.86
CA ILE A 68 0.79 16.87 -3.79
C ILE A 68 1.34 17.44 -2.49
N ILE A 69 2.04 16.59 -1.73
CA ILE A 69 2.72 16.95 -0.48
C ILE A 69 4.20 16.66 -0.67
N HIS A 70 5.01 17.70 -0.53
CA HIS A 70 6.47 17.61 -0.47
C HIS A 70 6.95 17.42 0.97
N SER A 71 8.03 16.65 1.16
CA SER A 71 8.75 16.49 2.42
C SER A 71 10.25 16.56 2.18
N ASP A 72 10.95 17.38 2.97
CA ASP A 72 12.42 17.51 2.96
C ASP A 72 13.11 16.65 4.04
N VAL A 73 12.34 15.81 4.74
CA VAL A 73 12.86 14.99 5.84
C VAL A 73 13.66 13.81 5.28
N GLU A 74 14.88 13.63 5.78
CA GLU A 74 15.73 12.51 5.40
C GLU A 74 15.05 11.17 5.71
N GLY A 75 15.05 10.26 4.74
CA GLY A 75 14.38 8.96 4.85
C GLY A 75 12.87 8.97 4.57
N ASP A 76 12.29 10.15 4.30
CA ASP A 76 10.88 10.28 3.94
C ASP A 76 10.65 10.27 2.42
N CYS A 77 9.42 10.01 1.99
CA CYS A 77 9.04 10.18 0.59
C CYS A 77 9.03 11.67 0.23
N GLU A 78 9.96 12.08 -0.66
CA GLU A 78 10.10 13.45 -1.16
C GLU A 78 8.77 14.02 -1.67
N TYR A 79 8.04 13.26 -2.50
CA TYR A 79 6.71 13.63 -2.98
C TYR A 79 5.71 12.51 -2.73
N VAL A 80 4.55 12.87 -2.16
CA VAL A 80 3.40 11.97 -2.03
C VAL A 80 2.11 12.66 -2.49
N ILE A 81 1.14 11.87 -2.93
CA ILE A 81 -0.22 12.33 -3.21
C ILE A 81 -1.10 11.95 -2.03
N LEU A 82 -1.61 12.95 -1.32
CA LEU A 82 -2.66 12.77 -0.32
C LEU A 82 -4.00 12.67 -1.01
N LEU A 83 -4.72 11.57 -0.80
CA LEU A 83 -6.01 11.33 -1.46
C LEU A 83 -7.15 12.11 -0.76
N ASP A 84 -7.88 12.92 -1.54
CA ASP A 84 -9.01 13.69 -1.01
C ASP A 84 -10.12 12.74 -0.52
N GLY A 85 -10.71 13.04 0.64
CA GLY A 85 -11.75 12.20 1.27
C GLY A 85 -11.22 10.95 1.99
N LYS A 86 -9.92 10.65 1.88
CA LYS A 86 -9.24 9.59 2.65
C LYS A 86 -7.95 10.12 3.27
N ARG A 87 -8.07 10.85 4.38
CA ARG A 87 -6.95 11.57 5.02
C ARG A 87 -5.73 10.71 5.38
N SER A 88 -5.87 9.40 5.49
CA SER A 88 -4.78 8.47 5.80
C SER A 88 -4.16 7.77 4.59
N VAL A 89 -4.70 7.96 3.38
CA VAL A 89 -4.20 7.28 2.18
C VAL A 89 -3.22 8.20 1.45
N MET A 90 -1.94 7.91 1.63
CA MET A 90 -0.85 8.52 0.88
C MET A 90 -0.34 7.57 -0.20
N LEU A 91 -0.10 8.12 -1.38
CA LEU A 91 0.40 7.41 -2.54
C LEU A 91 1.75 7.98 -2.96
N ASP A 92 2.69 7.12 -3.28
CA ASP A 92 4.05 7.46 -3.68
C ASP A 92 4.22 7.27 -5.21
N PRO A 93 4.14 8.34 -6.01
CA PRO A 93 4.26 8.24 -7.46
C PRO A 93 5.71 8.06 -7.92
N ILE A 94 5.98 6.96 -8.65
CA ILE A 94 7.34 6.73 -9.22
C ILE A 94 7.64 7.63 -10.43
N ASN A 95 6.62 8.15 -11.09
CA ASN A 95 6.72 8.87 -12.36
C ASN A 95 6.00 10.23 -12.32
N LEU A 96 6.12 10.95 -11.18
CA LEU A 96 5.61 12.31 -11.07
C LEU A 96 6.38 13.27 -11.98
N GLN A 97 5.69 13.88 -12.94
CA GLN A 97 6.30 14.83 -13.87
C GLN A 97 6.71 16.12 -13.13
N GLY A 98 7.81 16.76 -13.58
CA GLY A 98 8.41 17.91 -12.90
C GLY A 98 7.49 19.11 -12.71
N ASN A 99 6.56 19.34 -13.63
CA ASN A 99 5.55 20.41 -13.53
C ASN A 99 4.53 20.21 -12.39
N PHE A 100 4.42 18.99 -11.83
CA PHE A 100 3.56 18.69 -10.68
C PHE A 100 4.36 18.52 -9.37
N LYS A 101 5.69 18.66 -9.40
CA LYS A 101 6.56 18.63 -8.22
C LYS A 101 6.50 19.95 -7.44
N GLN A 102 5.30 20.32 -7.01
CA GLN A 102 5.06 21.51 -6.21
C GLN A 102 4.11 21.16 -5.06
N HIS A 103 4.55 21.44 -3.83
CA HIS A 103 3.75 21.25 -2.63
C HIS A 103 2.41 22.00 -2.72
N GLY A 104 1.32 21.36 -2.31
CA GLY A 104 -0.03 21.93 -2.29
C GLY A 104 -0.78 21.85 -3.62
N THR A 105 -0.16 21.34 -4.69
CA THR A 105 -0.80 21.23 -6.00
C THR A 105 -1.99 20.27 -5.95
N LYS A 106 -3.18 20.77 -6.28
CA LYS A 106 -4.40 19.97 -6.37
C LYS A 106 -4.48 19.33 -7.76
N ILE A 107 -4.73 18.03 -7.82
CA ILE A 107 -4.70 17.28 -9.08
C ILE A 107 -5.91 16.35 -9.22
N TRP A 108 -6.25 16.09 -10.49
CA TRP A 108 -6.98 14.92 -10.92
C TRP A 108 -5.99 13.93 -11.51
N PHE A 109 -6.08 12.66 -11.15
CA PHE A 109 -5.15 11.65 -11.63
C PHE A 109 -5.75 10.26 -11.69
N THR A 110 -5.16 9.42 -12.54
CA THR A 110 -5.41 7.98 -12.62
C THR A 110 -4.10 7.26 -12.42
N PHE A 111 -4.14 6.06 -11.83
CA PHE A 111 -2.92 5.33 -11.53
C PHE A 111 -3.13 3.82 -11.55
N ARG A 112 -2.01 3.10 -11.63
CA ARG A 112 -1.92 1.67 -11.36
C ARG A 112 -1.18 1.47 -10.05
N SER A 113 -1.77 0.69 -9.13
CA SER A 113 -1.06 0.25 -7.93
C SER A 113 0.08 -0.67 -8.34
N MET A 114 1.26 -0.45 -7.76
CA MET A 114 2.41 -1.30 -8.01
C MET A 114 2.52 -2.39 -6.94
N LYS A 115 3.20 -3.48 -7.30
CA LYS A 115 3.46 -4.63 -6.41
C LYS A 115 4.82 -4.56 -5.73
N MET A 116 5.56 -3.47 -5.94
CA MET A 116 6.85 -3.27 -5.31
C MET A 116 6.68 -2.91 -3.83
N PRO A 117 7.68 -3.20 -2.98
CA PRO A 117 7.68 -2.70 -1.61
C PRO A 117 7.64 -1.17 -1.58
N ASN A 118 7.09 -0.62 -0.50
CA ASN A 118 7.02 0.83 -0.33
C ASN A 118 8.42 1.42 -0.23
N ARG A 119 8.66 2.58 -0.89
CA ARG A 119 9.94 3.30 -0.79
C ARG A 119 10.09 4.07 0.52
N CYS A 120 8.97 4.37 1.18
CA CYS A 120 8.92 4.95 2.51
C CYS A 120 7.77 4.31 3.30
N GLU A 121 7.78 4.42 4.62
CA GLU A 121 6.80 3.73 5.47
C GLU A 121 5.36 4.23 5.28
N LYS A 122 5.18 5.52 4.96
CA LYS A 122 3.87 6.18 5.02
C LYS A 122 3.01 6.09 3.75
N ALA A 123 3.59 5.70 2.60
CA ALA A 123 2.91 5.82 1.31
C ALA A 123 3.08 4.60 0.42
N ASN A 124 2.01 4.27 -0.32
CA ASN A 124 1.99 3.11 -1.21
C ASN A 124 2.46 3.48 -2.63
N PRO A 125 3.34 2.68 -3.26
CA PRO A 125 3.90 2.99 -4.56
C PRO A 125 2.87 2.87 -5.68
N ILE A 126 2.78 3.89 -6.53
CA ILE A 126 1.89 3.93 -7.69
C ILE A 126 2.61 4.41 -8.95
N SER A 127 2.11 3.99 -10.11
CA SER A 127 2.46 4.57 -11.40
C SER A 127 1.30 5.39 -11.91
N ILE A 128 1.51 6.69 -12.10
CA ILE A 128 0.53 7.62 -12.66
C ILE A 128 0.35 7.29 -14.15
N THR A 129 -0.90 7.14 -14.57
CA THR A 129 -1.27 6.91 -15.98
C THR A 129 -1.73 8.20 -16.66
N ASP A 130 -2.42 9.08 -15.93
CA ASP A 130 -2.86 10.39 -16.39
C ASP A 130 -2.91 11.35 -15.20
N ILE A 131 -2.58 12.62 -15.41
CA ILE A 131 -2.55 13.65 -14.38
C ILE A 131 -2.81 15.04 -14.97
N ARG A 132 -3.65 15.82 -14.29
CA ARG A 132 -3.90 17.23 -14.62
C ARG A 132 -4.16 18.05 -13.37
N THR A 133 -3.80 19.33 -13.42
CA THR A 133 -4.09 20.28 -12.34
C THR A 133 -5.60 20.45 -12.19
N ARG A 134 -6.07 20.50 -10.94
CA ARG A 134 -7.44 20.86 -10.61
C ARG A 134 -7.48 22.35 -10.36
N THR A 135 -7.96 23.11 -11.35
CA THR A 135 -8.30 24.51 -11.20
C THR A 135 -9.34 24.67 -10.10
N LYS A 136 -9.22 25.76 -9.32
CA LYS A 136 -10.17 26.10 -8.25
C LYS A 136 -11.54 26.44 -8.81
#